data_AF-A0A414FDI1-F1
#
_entry.id   AF-A0A414FDI1-F1
#
_cell.length_a   1.000
_cell.length_b   1.000
_cell.length_c   1.000
_cell.angle_alpha   90.00
_cell.angle_beta   90.00
_cell.angle_gamma   90.00
#
_symmetry.space_group_name_H-M   'P 1'
#
loop_
_entity.id
_entity.type
_entity.pdbx_description
1 polymer ?
#
loop_
_entity_poly.entity_id
_entity_poly.type
_entity_poly.pdbx_seq_one_letter_code
_entity_poly.pdbx_strand_id
1 'polypeptide(L)'
;MSKLLKICMVVAAVLSFTGCYNDFDDPAPAKVWTEADFNKDQIITIKQLKDIYYAKYAPGSTAGLGKYVEITEDYVIRGKVISSDQAGNVYKSLYIYDETSQSGIELKLMVSNYVYYHMGQTIYVKTKGMALGNYRYMISLGMPPTEADIEKNYANRNLENQLLINEHICPGAMGELTENDVLVITPSNYETALNDDALGRLVRFEGLTYKEGTSGNNFYPSYLEAIYENGKTEATYTSKSYISEGLTPTYAYSYNNQRYYGSAWFSYGGTTTEDKGNYIVRVSGYSNFALQPLPEAGATGDITAIYTKYSSSSGGFITYQLLVNSLNDINF
;
A
#
# COMPACT_ATOMS: atom_id res chain seq x y z
N MET A 1 -68.32 4.91 -14.17
CA MET A 1 -66.99 4.38 -13.79
C MET A 1 -67.17 3.04 -13.08
N SER A 2 -66.68 1.94 -13.63
CA SER A 2 -66.85 0.60 -13.05
C SER A 2 -66.14 0.52 -11.68
N LYS A 3 -66.66 -0.29 -10.75
CA LYS A 3 -66.03 -0.51 -9.43
C LYS A 3 -64.55 -0.91 -9.56
N LEU A 4 -64.21 -1.65 -10.61
CA LEU A 4 -62.84 -2.07 -10.93
C LEU A 4 -61.93 -0.87 -11.25
N LEU A 5 -62.41 0.11 -12.03
CA LEU A 5 -61.62 1.31 -12.40
C LEU A 5 -61.34 2.20 -11.18
N LYS A 6 -62.28 2.26 -10.23
CA LYS A 6 -62.08 2.97 -8.95
C LYS A 6 -61.03 2.29 -8.07
N ILE A 7 -61.03 0.96 -8.03
CA ILE A 7 -60.03 0.19 -7.26
C ILE A 7 -58.63 0.34 -7.88
N CYS A 8 -58.50 0.26 -9.21
CA CYS A 8 -57.22 0.47 -9.88
C CYS A 8 -56.68 1.90 -9.69
N MET A 9 -57.53 2.92 -9.63
CA MET A 9 -57.12 4.29 -9.33
C MET A 9 -56.61 4.46 -7.90
N VAL A 10 -57.23 3.80 -6.92
CA VAL A 10 -56.80 3.85 -5.53
C VAL A 10 -55.47 3.10 -5.34
N VAL A 11 -55.28 1.95 -5.97
CA VAL A 11 -54.01 1.19 -5.92
C VAL A 11 -52.87 1.96 -6.60
N ALA A 12 -53.13 2.60 -7.74
CA ALA A 12 -52.15 3.46 -8.41
C ALA A 12 -51.77 4.67 -7.54
N ALA A 13 -52.74 5.31 -6.88
CA ALA A 13 -52.47 6.43 -5.99
C ALA A 13 -51.66 6.02 -4.75
N VAL A 14 -51.92 4.85 -4.15
CA VAL A 14 -51.18 4.35 -2.97
C VAL A 14 -49.75 3.92 -3.33
N LEU A 15 -49.52 3.35 -4.52
CA LEU A 15 -48.17 3.03 -5.02
C LEU A 15 -47.38 4.26 -5.47
N SER A 16 -48.04 5.41 -5.64
CA SER A 16 -47.39 6.68 -6.02
C SER A 16 -46.74 7.41 -4.83
N PHE A 17 -46.99 6.99 -3.59
CA PHE A 17 -46.45 7.62 -2.38
C PHE A 17 -45.33 6.83 -1.69
N THR A 18 -44.88 5.70 -2.24
CA THR A 18 -43.74 4.93 -1.69
C THR A 18 -42.39 5.30 -2.29
N GLY A 19 -42.34 6.31 -3.17
CA GLY A 19 -41.11 6.82 -3.73
C GLY A 19 -40.87 8.24 -3.25
N CYS A 20 -39.96 8.41 -2.29
CA CYS A 20 -39.03 9.54 -2.19
C CYS A 20 -38.22 9.36 -0.88
N TYR A 21 -36.96 8.96 -1.03
CA TYR A 21 -35.95 9.18 0.00
C TYR A 21 -35.83 10.71 0.14
N ASN A 22 -36.40 11.27 1.21
CA ASN A 22 -36.69 12.71 1.30
C ASN A 22 -35.55 13.56 1.89
N ASP A 23 -34.38 12.97 2.12
CA ASP A 23 -33.26 13.69 2.75
C ASP A 23 -31.98 13.55 1.92
N PHE A 24 -31.99 14.19 0.75
CA PHE A 24 -30.78 14.37 -0.05
C PHE A 24 -29.84 15.42 0.57
N ASP A 25 -30.39 16.33 1.37
CA ASP A 25 -29.66 17.44 1.97
C ASP A 25 -28.98 17.02 3.29
N ASP A 26 -29.50 16.02 4.01
CA ASP A 26 -28.87 15.40 5.20
C ASP A 26 -28.70 13.88 5.02
N PRO A 27 -27.68 13.43 4.27
CA PRO A 27 -27.41 12.00 4.12
C PRO A 27 -27.09 11.40 5.49
N ALA A 28 -27.75 10.29 5.82
CA ALA A 28 -27.51 9.58 7.07
C ALA A 28 -26.00 9.30 7.25
N PRO A 29 -25.46 9.47 8.48
CA PRO A 29 -24.06 9.21 8.75
C PRO A 29 -23.63 7.83 8.27
N ALA A 30 -22.42 7.73 7.70
CA ALA A 30 -21.88 6.46 7.26
C ALA A 30 -21.86 5.45 8.43
N LYS A 31 -22.26 4.21 8.17
CA LYS A 31 -22.23 3.14 9.17
C LYS A 31 -20.80 2.96 9.69
N VAL A 32 -20.64 3.02 11.01
CA VAL A 32 -19.41 2.66 11.71
C VAL A 32 -19.46 1.18 12.06
N TRP A 33 -18.61 0.38 11.43
CA TRP A 33 -18.57 -1.06 11.63
C TRP A 33 -17.77 -1.45 12.88
N THR A 34 -18.18 -2.56 13.50
CA THR A 34 -17.60 -3.15 14.70
C THR A 34 -17.49 -4.67 14.53
N GLU A 35 -16.74 -5.34 15.41
CA GLU A 35 -16.69 -6.81 15.42
C GLU A 35 -18.07 -7.46 15.59
N ALA A 36 -19.02 -6.80 16.26
CA ALA A 36 -20.37 -7.29 16.46
C ALA A 36 -21.20 -7.37 15.17
N ASP A 37 -20.75 -6.72 14.09
CA ASP A 37 -21.37 -6.80 12.77
C ASP A 37 -20.99 -8.06 11.97
N PHE A 38 -20.07 -8.88 12.50
CA PHE A 38 -19.56 -10.08 11.84
C PHE A 38 -19.71 -11.31 12.75
N ASN A 39 -19.73 -12.51 12.16
CA ASN A 39 -19.60 -13.72 12.97
C ASN A 39 -18.16 -13.81 13.49
N LYS A 40 -17.99 -14.12 14.78
CA LYS A 40 -16.67 -14.22 15.41
C LYS A 40 -15.76 -15.24 14.71
N ASP A 41 -16.33 -16.33 14.22
CA ASP A 41 -15.58 -17.39 13.53
C ASP A 41 -15.06 -16.96 12.14
N GLN A 42 -15.59 -15.86 11.58
CA GLN A 42 -15.11 -15.27 10.33
C GLN A 42 -13.87 -14.38 10.55
N ILE A 43 -13.69 -13.85 11.76
CA ILE A 43 -12.63 -12.87 12.03
C ILE A 43 -11.31 -13.61 12.23
N ILE A 44 -10.37 -13.38 11.32
CA ILE A 44 -9.01 -13.91 11.40
C ILE A 44 -8.00 -12.77 11.45
N THR A 45 -6.83 -13.06 12.00
CA THR A 45 -5.70 -12.11 12.00
C THR A 45 -5.13 -11.92 10.59
N ILE A 46 -4.45 -10.79 10.37
CA ILE A 46 -3.74 -10.55 9.11
C ILE A 46 -2.65 -11.63 8.90
N LYS A 47 -2.01 -12.09 9.97
CA LYS A 47 -1.03 -13.17 9.88
C LYS A 47 -1.70 -14.47 9.40
N GLN A 48 -2.81 -14.89 10.00
CA GLN A 48 -3.54 -16.08 9.55
C GLN A 48 -3.97 -15.97 8.09
N LEU A 49 -4.39 -14.79 7.64
CA LEU A 49 -4.70 -14.56 6.24
C LEU A 49 -3.46 -14.78 5.34
N LYS A 50 -2.31 -14.19 5.68
CA LYS A 50 -1.05 -14.40 4.93
C LYS A 50 -0.60 -15.87 4.96
N ASP A 51 -0.82 -16.57 6.07
CA ASP A 51 -0.48 -17.99 6.23
C ASP A 51 -1.25 -18.88 5.23
N ILE A 52 -2.45 -18.49 4.76
CA ILE A 52 -3.16 -19.20 3.68
C ILE A 52 -2.32 -19.23 2.40
N TYR A 53 -1.72 -18.09 2.04
CA TYR A 53 -0.83 -18.01 0.88
C TYR A 53 0.41 -18.88 1.10
N TYR A 54 1.02 -18.78 2.28
CA TYR A 54 2.25 -19.47 2.62
C TYR A 54 2.10 -20.99 2.76
N ALA A 55 0.90 -21.48 3.08
CA ALA A 55 0.61 -22.91 3.05
C ALA A 55 0.71 -23.50 1.63
N LYS A 56 0.42 -22.70 0.60
CA LYS A 56 0.56 -23.10 -0.81
C LYS A 56 1.95 -22.79 -1.37
N TYR A 57 2.51 -21.63 -1.01
CA TYR A 57 3.80 -21.14 -1.48
C TYR A 57 4.62 -20.65 -0.29
N ALA A 58 5.46 -21.53 0.27
CA ALA A 58 6.22 -21.28 1.50
C ALA A 58 6.85 -19.85 1.58
N PRO A 59 6.94 -19.23 2.77
CA PRO A 59 7.51 -17.90 2.92
C PRO A 59 8.91 -17.80 2.32
N GLY A 60 9.21 -16.70 1.63
CA GLY A 60 10.51 -16.49 0.97
C GLY A 60 10.78 -17.38 -0.26
N SER A 61 9.87 -18.28 -0.63
CA SER A 61 10.00 -19.12 -1.82
C SER A 61 9.83 -18.32 -3.12
N THR A 62 10.69 -18.58 -4.09
CA THR A 62 10.55 -18.05 -5.46
C THR A 62 9.35 -18.66 -6.20
N ALA A 63 8.86 -19.84 -5.78
CA ALA A 63 7.75 -20.54 -6.42
C ALA A 63 6.41 -19.76 -6.35
N GLY A 64 6.27 -18.88 -5.35
CA GLY A 64 5.11 -18.00 -5.22
C GLY A 64 5.22 -16.69 -6.01
N LEU A 65 6.39 -16.33 -6.55
CA LEU A 65 6.55 -15.02 -7.19
C LEU A 65 5.60 -14.87 -8.39
N GLY A 66 4.84 -13.76 -8.40
CA GLY A 66 3.83 -13.51 -9.44
C GLY A 66 2.62 -14.45 -9.38
N LYS A 67 2.47 -15.24 -8.30
CA LYS A 67 1.34 -16.14 -8.08
C LYS A 67 0.37 -15.59 -7.06
N TYR A 68 -0.85 -16.11 -7.10
CA TYR A 68 -1.94 -15.72 -6.23
C TYR A 68 -2.68 -16.91 -5.64
N VAL A 69 -3.40 -16.63 -4.56
CA VAL A 69 -4.39 -17.53 -3.94
C VAL A 69 -5.67 -16.74 -3.79
N GLU A 70 -6.74 -17.18 -4.46
CA GLU A 70 -8.09 -16.65 -4.24
C GLU A 70 -8.62 -17.16 -2.90
N ILE A 71 -9.35 -16.30 -2.19
CA ILE A 71 -9.97 -16.61 -0.91
C ILE A 71 -11.44 -16.94 -1.15
N THR A 72 -11.83 -18.18 -0.87
CA THR A 72 -13.20 -18.66 -1.11
C THR A 72 -14.08 -18.60 0.13
N GLU A 73 -13.46 -18.58 1.30
CA GLU A 73 -14.08 -18.51 2.61
C GLU A 73 -14.49 -17.07 2.94
N ASP A 74 -15.47 -16.93 3.82
CA ASP A 74 -16.05 -15.66 4.27
C ASP A 74 -15.26 -15.00 5.40
N TYR A 75 -13.93 -15.04 5.32
CA TYR A 75 -13.06 -14.42 6.31
C TYR A 75 -13.19 -12.89 6.30
N VAL A 76 -12.96 -12.32 7.48
CA VAL A 76 -12.84 -10.88 7.72
C VAL A 76 -11.54 -10.64 8.46
N ILE A 77 -10.74 -9.69 7.99
CA ILE A 77 -9.59 -9.17 8.75
C ILE A 77 -9.92 -7.80 9.33
N ARG A 78 -9.30 -7.47 10.46
CA ARG A 78 -9.37 -6.16 11.12
C ARG A 78 -7.97 -5.55 11.15
N GLY A 79 -7.88 -4.24 10.93
CA GLY A 79 -6.62 -3.53 11.17
C GLY A 79 -6.79 -2.02 11.26
N LYS A 80 -5.81 -1.36 11.88
CA LYS A 80 -5.67 0.10 11.89
C LYS A 80 -5.01 0.56 10.59
N VAL A 81 -5.48 1.64 10.01
CA VAL A 81 -4.85 2.29 8.86
C VAL A 81 -3.51 2.89 9.27
N ILE A 82 -2.44 2.53 8.55
CA ILE A 82 -1.05 2.96 8.82
C ILE A 82 -0.41 3.69 7.63
N SER A 83 -1.16 3.92 6.55
CA SER A 83 -0.68 4.69 5.41
C SER A 83 -1.67 5.76 4.96
N SER A 84 -1.16 6.79 4.29
CA SER A 84 -1.93 7.83 3.65
C SER A 84 -1.34 8.18 2.29
N ASP A 85 -2.17 8.28 1.26
CA ASP A 85 -1.80 8.77 -0.07
C ASP A 85 -1.94 10.29 -0.22
N GLN A 86 -2.26 11.02 0.86
CA GLN A 86 -2.47 12.46 0.85
C GLN A 86 -1.27 13.25 0.32
N ALA A 87 -0.05 12.85 0.66
CA ALA A 87 1.15 13.53 0.19
C ALA A 87 1.59 13.08 -1.21
N GLY A 88 0.90 12.11 -1.83
CA GLY A 88 1.13 11.64 -3.20
C GLY A 88 2.26 10.61 -3.38
N ASN A 89 2.80 10.05 -2.28
CA ASN A 89 3.82 9.00 -2.37
C ASN A 89 3.24 7.57 -2.41
N VAL A 90 2.32 7.26 -1.49
CA VAL A 90 1.53 6.03 -1.54
C VAL A 90 0.55 6.14 -2.71
N TYR A 91 0.42 5.09 -3.53
CA TYR A 91 -0.40 5.13 -4.74
C TYR A 91 -1.20 3.84 -4.91
N LYS A 92 -2.53 3.98 -5.06
CA LYS A 92 -3.45 2.85 -5.25
C LYS A 92 -3.35 1.76 -4.18
N SER A 93 -2.94 2.14 -2.98
CA SER A 93 -2.73 1.23 -1.87
C SER A 93 -3.19 1.85 -0.55
N LEU A 94 -3.63 0.99 0.36
CA LEU A 94 -3.88 1.30 1.76
C LEU A 94 -3.26 0.19 2.61
N TYR A 95 -2.37 0.54 3.52
CA TYR A 95 -1.77 -0.41 4.46
C TYR A 95 -2.54 -0.40 5.77
N ILE A 96 -2.82 -1.59 6.28
CA ILE A 96 -3.42 -1.78 7.59
C ILE A 96 -2.57 -2.68 8.48
N TYR A 97 -2.66 -2.45 9.78
CA TYR A 97 -1.94 -3.15 10.83
C TYR A 97 -2.88 -3.86 11.79
N ASP A 98 -2.66 -5.15 11.99
CA ASP A 98 -3.34 -5.96 13.00
C ASP A 98 -2.45 -6.05 14.23
N GLU A 99 -2.88 -5.40 15.30
CA GLU A 99 -2.21 -5.38 16.60
C GLU A 99 -2.08 -6.78 17.20
N THR A 100 -3.06 -7.66 16.97
CA THR A 100 -3.14 -9.00 17.57
C THR A 100 -2.02 -9.90 17.09
N SER A 101 -1.77 -9.89 15.78
CA SER A 101 -0.69 -10.69 15.17
C SER A 101 0.54 -9.87 14.79
N GLN A 102 0.56 -8.59 15.17
CA GLN A 102 1.61 -7.62 14.83
C GLN A 102 2.02 -7.65 13.36
N SER A 103 1.04 -7.79 12.45
CA SER A 103 1.29 -7.99 11.02
C SER A 103 0.61 -6.90 10.19
N GLY A 104 1.30 -6.44 9.14
CA GLY A 104 0.75 -5.50 8.17
C GLY A 104 0.39 -6.19 6.85
N ILE A 105 -0.54 -5.58 6.11
CA ILE A 105 -0.86 -5.98 4.73
C ILE A 105 -1.21 -4.77 3.88
N GLU A 106 -0.82 -4.84 2.61
CA GLU A 106 -1.25 -3.90 1.58
C GLU A 106 -2.63 -4.31 1.03
N LEU A 107 -3.57 -3.38 1.01
CA LEU A 107 -4.83 -3.47 0.28
C LEU A 107 -4.68 -2.72 -1.04
N LYS A 108 -4.96 -3.39 -2.17
CA LYS A 108 -4.93 -2.81 -3.52
C LYS A 108 -6.22 -2.04 -3.79
N LEU A 109 -6.22 -0.73 -3.55
CA LEU A 109 -7.39 0.15 -3.69
C LEU A 109 -7.25 1.12 -4.88
N MET A 110 -8.09 2.14 -4.92
CA MET A 110 -7.99 3.25 -5.86
C MET A 110 -7.11 4.39 -5.32
N VAL A 111 -7.17 5.56 -5.93
CA VAL A 111 -6.47 6.78 -5.47
C VAL A 111 -7.35 7.61 -4.55
N SER A 112 -6.74 8.56 -3.82
CA SER A 112 -7.42 9.44 -2.87
C SER A 112 -8.05 8.68 -1.69
N ASN A 113 -7.41 7.60 -1.26
CA ASN A 113 -7.87 6.78 -0.14
C ASN A 113 -7.92 7.58 1.17
N TYR A 114 -7.03 8.57 1.34
CA TYR A 114 -6.97 9.46 2.52
C TYR A 114 -8.26 10.24 2.79
N VAL A 115 -9.13 10.39 1.78
CA VAL A 115 -10.45 11.04 1.91
C VAL A 115 -11.43 10.17 2.68
N TYR A 116 -11.27 8.85 2.59
CA TYR A 116 -12.19 7.86 3.16
C TYR A 116 -11.62 7.15 4.40
N TYR A 117 -10.28 7.06 4.47
CA TYR A 117 -9.57 6.28 5.48
C TYR A 117 -8.48 7.13 6.13
N HIS A 118 -8.56 7.29 7.45
CA HIS A 118 -7.63 8.13 8.21
C HIS A 118 -6.61 7.30 8.96
N MET A 119 -5.40 7.83 9.13
CA MET A 119 -4.36 7.23 9.97
C MET A 119 -4.92 6.87 11.36
N GLY A 120 -4.71 5.63 11.81
CA GLY A 120 -5.21 5.12 13.09
C GLY A 120 -6.66 4.63 13.08
N GLN A 121 -7.44 4.92 12.04
CA GLN A 121 -8.81 4.43 11.91
C GLN A 121 -8.81 2.90 11.81
N THR A 122 -9.71 2.25 12.54
CA THR A 122 -9.95 0.80 12.39
C THR A 122 -10.80 0.56 11.15
N ILE A 123 -10.43 -0.41 10.32
CA ILE A 123 -11.29 -0.92 9.24
C ILE A 123 -11.39 -2.44 9.31
N TYR A 124 -12.47 -2.96 8.74
CA TYR A 124 -12.69 -4.39 8.54
C TYR A 124 -12.72 -4.68 7.04
N VAL A 125 -12.13 -5.80 6.62
CA VAL A 125 -12.04 -6.19 5.21
C VAL A 125 -12.61 -7.58 5.04
N LYS A 126 -13.74 -7.69 4.33
CA LYS A 126 -14.31 -8.97 3.89
C LYS A 126 -13.47 -9.48 2.72
N THR A 127 -12.90 -10.67 2.85
CA THR A 127 -11.84 -11.12 1.93
C THR A 127 -12.32 -12.13 0.88
N LYS A 128 -13.53 -12.67 1.03
CA LYS A 128 -14.11 -13.61 0.07
C LYS A 128 -14.16 -13.06 -1.35
N GLY A 129 -13.66 -13.84 -2.33
CA GLY A 129 -13.57 -13.44 -3.73
C GLY A 129 -12.39 -12.51 -4.05
N MET A 130 -11.58 -12.15 -3.06
CA MET A 130 -10.33 -11.43 -3.25
C MET A 130 -9.17 -12.41 -3.42
N ALA A 131 -8.02 -11.92 -3.87
CA ALA A 131 -6.79 -12.68 -4.07
C ALA A 131 -5.64 -12.13 -3.21
N LEU A 132 -5.00 -13.05 -2.48
CA LEU A 132 -3.66 -12.84 -1.92
C LEU A 132 -2.64 -12.99 -3.06
N GLY A 133 -2.04 -11.89 -3.46
CA GLY A 133 -1.06 -11.84 -4.54
C GLY A 133 0.35 -11.58 -4.01
N ASN A 134 1.33 -12.31 -4.55
CA ASN A 134 2.75 -12.08 -4.27
C ASN A 134 3.41 -11.32 -5.41
N TYR A 135 3.55 -10.02 -5.22
CA TYR A 135 4.33 -9.18 -6.12
C TYR A 135 5.73 -8.98 -5.54
N ARG A 136 6.71 -9.72 -6.07
CA ARG A 136 8.14 -9.56 -5.70
C ARG A 136 8.39 -9.69 -4.21
N TYR A 137 7.80 -10.73 -3.61
CA TYR A 137 7.80 -11.08 -2.20
C TYR A 137 6.94 -10.21 -1.27
N MET A 138 6.20 -9.23 -1.80
CA MET A 138 5.17 -8.52 -1.03
C MET A 138 3.82 -9.20 -1.23
N ILE A 139 3.26 -9.72 -0.13
CA ILE A 139 1.88 -10.23 -0.11
C ILE A 139 0.93 -9.04 0.04
N SER A 140 -0.03 -8.95 -0.87
CA SER A 140 -1.08 -7.93 -0.89
C SER A 140 -2.44 -8.57 -1.15
N LEU A 141 -3.51 -7.86 -0.78
CA LEU A 141 -4.89 -8.29 -0.96
C LEU A 141 -5.57 -7.37 -1.99
N GLY A 142 -6.15 -7.96 -3.04
CA GLY A 142 -6.82 -7.23 -4.12
C GLY A 142 -7.81 -8.10 -4.87
N MET A 143 -8.33 -7.62 -6.01
CA MET A 143 -9.15 -8.45 -6.88
C MET A 143 -8.30 -9.50 -7.61
N PRO A 144 -8.86 -10.67 -7.97
CA PRO A 144 -8.15 -11.67 -8.75
C PRO A 144 -7.58 -11.10 -10.07
N PRO A 145 -6.39 -11.54 -10.50
CA PRO A 145 -5.80 -11.10 -11.76
C PRO A 145 -6.55 -11.69 -12.96
N THR A 146 -6.55 -10.98 -14.09
CA THR A 146 -6.96 -11.52 -15.39
C THR A 146 -5.83 -12.33 -16.03
N GLU A 147 -6.12 -13.04 -17.12
CA GLU A 147 -5.08 -13.73 -17.90
C GLU A 147 -3.97 -12.76 -18.37
N ALA A 148 -4.34 -11.56 -18.83
CA ALA A 148 -3.38 -10.54 -19.27
C ALA A 148 -2.51 -9.99 -18.12
N ASP A 149 -3.03 -9.96 -16.90
CA ASP A 149 -2.27 -9.56 -15.71
C ASP A 149 -1.24 -10.63 -15.36
N ILE A 150 -1.63 -11.91 -15.43
CA ILE A 150 -0.76 -13.06 -15.17
C ILE A 150 0.41 -13.09 -16.18
N GLU A 151 0.14 -12.83 -17.47
CA GLU A 151 1.18 -12.72 -18.50
C GLU A 151 2.24 -11.64 -18.16
N LYS A 152 1.83 -10.58 -17.46
CA LYS A 152 2.70 -9.49 -16.99
C LYS A 152 3.27 -9.71 -15.58
N ASN A 153 3.05 -10.88 -14.98
CA ASN A 153 3.44 -11.24 -13.62
C ASN A 153 2.79 -10.38 -12.52
N TYR A 154 1.57 -9.88 -12.75
CA TYR A 154 0.75 -9.27 -11.70
C TYR A 154 -0.10 -10.33 -11.02
N ALA A 155 -0.01 -10.37 -9.69
CA ALA A 155 -0.64 -11.40 -8.86
C ALA A 155 -2.05 -11.01 -8.37
N ASN A 156 -2.43 -9.75 -8.47
CA ASN A 156 -3.76 -9.25 -8.14
C ASN A 156 -3.98 -7.88 -8.81
N ARG A 157 -5.20 -7.39 -8.69
CA ARG A 157 -5.67 -6.11 -9.22
C ARG A 157 -6.19 -5.22 -8.10
N ASN A 158 -6.30 -3.94 -8.40
CA ASN A 158 -6.95 -2.98 -7.53
C ASN A 158 -8.48 -3.15 -7.51
N LEU A 159 -9.09 -2.72 -6.41
CA LEU A 159 -10.51 -2.43 -6.34
C LEU A 159 -10.71 -1.05 -6.99
N GLU A 160 -11.07 -1.04 -8.27
CA GLU A 160 -10.97 0.15 -9.13
C GLU A 160 -12.12 1.15 -8.99
N ASN A 161 -13.13 0.88 -8.15
CA ASN A 161 -14.23 1.81 -7.92
C ASN A 161 -14.82 1.68 -6.51
N GLN A 162 -15.53 2.73 -6.08
CA GLN A 162 -16.10 2.81 -4.74
C GLN A 162 -17.15 1.74 -4.45
N LEU A 163 -17.89 1.26 -5.46
CA LEU A 163 -18.89 0.20 -5.27
C LEU A 163 -18.20 -1.10 -4.84
N LEU A 164 -17.17 -1.52 -5.58
CA LEU A 164 -16.35 -2.69 -5.22
C LEU A 164 -15.67 -2.50 -3.86
N ILE A 165 -15.14 -1.30 -3.60
CA ILE A 165 -14.55 -0.99 -2.29
C ILE A 165 -15.58 -1.17 -1.17
N ASN A 166 -16.81 -0.65 -1.33
CA ASN A 166 -17.86 -0.74 -0.32
C ASN A 166 -18.38 -2.16 -0.09
N GLU A 167 -18.22 -3.07 -1.05
CA GLU A 167 -18.54 -4.49 -0.88
C GLU A 167 -17.58 -5.18 0.11
N HIS A 168 -16.30 -4.76 0.11
CA HIS A 168 -15.23 -5.41 0.86
C HIS A 168 -14.78 -4.64 2.11
N ILE A 169 -14.63 -3.32 2.00
CA ILE A 169 -14.07 -2.45 3.04
C ILE A 169 -15.19 -1.85 3.87
N CYS A 170 -15.12 -2.08 5.17
CA CYS A 170 -16.12 -1.69 6.15
C CYS A 170 -15.45 -0.71 7.15
N PRO A 171 -15.61 0.62 6.97
CA PRO A 171 -14.99 1.61 7.84
C PRO A 171 -15.48 1.47 9.28
N GLY A 172 -14.56 1.32 10.22
CA GLY A 172 -14.84 1.26 11.65
C GLY A 172 -14.57 2.60 12.34
N ALA A 173 -14.41 2.53 13.66
CA ALA A 173 -14.20 3.70 14.50
C ALA A 173 -12.91 4.45 14.12
N MET A 174 -12.99 5.78 14.20
CA MET A 174 -11.81 6.64 14.15
C MET A 174 -10.89 6.34 15.34
N GLY A 175 -9.60 6.54 15.13
CA GLY A 175 -8.58 6.30 16.14
C GLY A 175 -7.29 7.01 15.75
N GLU A 176 -6.26 6.76 16.53
CA GLU A 176 -4.92 7.30 16.32
C GLU A 176 -3.91 6.16 16.39
N LEU A 177 -2.74 6.36 15.77
CA LEU A 177 -1.62 5.47 15.97
C LEU A 177 -0.92 5.80 17.28
N THR A 178 -0.49 4.75 17.98
CA THR A 178 0.28 4.81 19.22
C THR A 178 1.68 4.26 19.00
N GLU A 179 2.58 4.46 19.96
CA GLU A 179 3.95 3.92 19.89
C GLU A 179 3.98 2.40 19.73
N ASN A 180 3.00 1.67 20.29
CA ASN A 180 2.88 0.22 20.15
C ASN A 180 2.55 -0.23 18.72
N ASP A 181 1.98 0.65 17.89
CA ASP A 181 1.65 0.34 16.49
C ASP A 181 2.89 0.43 15.58
N VAL A 182 4.00 0.99 16.08
CA VAL A 182 5.22 1.27 15.32
C VAL A 182 6.37 0.41 15.83
N LEU A 183 6.95 -0.42 14.96
CA LEU A 183 8.17 -1.15 15.30
C LEU A 183 9.37 -0.20 15.27
N VAL A 184 10.15 -0.14 16.35
CA VAL A 184 11.36 0.70 16.41
C VAL A 184 12.61 -0.13 16.11
N ILE A 185 13.38 0.31 15.12
CA ILE A 185 14.62 -0.29 14.67
C ILE A 185 15.76 0.72 14.81
N THR A 186 16.87 0.29 15.42
CA THR A 186 18.05 1.10 15.71
C THR A 186 19.31 0.41 15.16
N PRO A 187 20.49 1.08 15.15
CA PRO A 187 21.73 0.46 14.74
C PRO A 187 22.11 -0.77 15.58
N SER A 188 21.58 -0.86 16.80
CA SER A 188 21.88 -1.95 17.74
C SER A 188 20.99 -3.19 17.58
N ASN A 189 19.84 -3.09 16.89
CA ASN A 189 18.86 -4.19 16.84
C ASN A 189 18.42 -4.61 15.43
N TYR A 190 18.78 -3.88 14.37
CA TYR A 190 18.26 -4.11 13.01
C TYR A 190 18.51 -5.54 12.50
N GLU A 191 19.57 -6.20 12.94
CA GLU A 191 19.89 -7.56 12.52
C GLU A 191 18.95 -8.63 13.08
N THR A 192 18.42 -8.39 14.29
CA THR A 192 17.66 -9.36 15.07
C THR A 192 16.17 -9.04 15.16
N ALA A 193 15.83 -7.75 15.24
CA ALA A 193 14.45 -7.28 15.40
C ALA A 193 13.70 -7.11 14.06
N LEU A 194 14.42 -6.93 12.95
CA LEU A 194 13.82 -6.73 11.64
C LEU A 194 13.97 -7.97 10.75
N ASN A 195 12.83 -8.49 10.30
CA ASN A 195 12.73 -9.61 9.38
C ASN A 195 11.48 -9.49 8.49
N ASP A 196 11.22 -10.50 7.66
CA ASP A 196 10.14 -10.47 6.68
C ASP A 196 8.72 -10.47 7.31
N ASP A 197 8.56 -10.83 8.58
CA ASP A 197 7.27 -10.71 9.29
C ASP A 197 6.86 -9.23 9.44
N ALA A 198 7.83 -8.31 9.41
CA ALA A 198 7.59 -6.87 9.49
C ALA A 198 7.14 -6.24 8.17
N LEU A 199 7.14 -6.99 7.06
CA LEU A 199 6.77 -6.43 5.75
C LEU A 199 5.32 -5.99 5.71
N GLY A 200 5.10 -4.76 5.24
CA GLY A 200 3.82 -4.07 5.22
C GLY A 200 3.47 -3.35 6.52
N ARG A 201 4.32 -3.40 7.55
CA ARG A 201 4.13 -2.64 8.80
C ARG A 201 4.76 -1.26 8.75
N LEU A 202 4.27 -0.35 9.59
CA LEU A 202 4.92 0.91 9.90
C LEU A 202 6.09 0.66 10.86
N VAL A 203 7.26 1.17 10.50
CA VAL A 203 8.52 0.98 11.23
C VAL A 203 9.22 2.33 11.35
N ARG A 204 9.68 2.66 12.56
CA ARG A 204 10.56 3.79 12.87
C ARG A 204 12.00 3.30 12.84
N PHE A 205 12.78 3.78 11.89
CA PHE A 205 14.21 3.56 11.81
C PHE A 205 14.92 4.77 12.44
N GLU A 206 15.65 4.55 13.53
CA GLU A 206 16.37 5.59 14.25
C GLU A 206 17.86 5.55 13.89
N GLY A 207 18.44 6.70 13.56
CA GLY A 207 19.88 6.81 13.30
C GLY A 207 20.36 6.17 12.00
N LEU A 208 19.55 6.22 10.93
CA LEU A 208 19.97 5.86 9.58
C LEU A 208 20.89 6.92 8.99
N THR A 209 21.97 6.50 8.36
CA THR A 209 22.88 7.40 7.65
C THR A 209 22.55 7.46 6.16
N TYR A 210 22.36 8.66 5.62
CA TYR A 210 22.24 8.87 4.19
C TYR A 210 23.59 8.63 3.49
N LYS A 211 23.56 7.86 2.40
CA LYS A 211 24.76 7.42 1.68
C LYS A 211 24.59 7.57 0.16
N GLU A 212 25.61 8.10 -0.48
CA GLU A 212 25.77 7.97 -1.93
C GLU A 212 26.56 6.69 -2.26
N GLY A 213 26.24 6.06 -3.39
CA GLY A 213 27.02 4.90 -3.82
C GLY A 213 26.33 4.01 -4.83
N THR A 214 27.02 2.94 -5.20
CA THR A 214 26.59 1.99 -6.21
C THR A 214 26.17 0.67 -5.57
N SER A 215 25.03 0.13 -5.97
CA SER A 215 24.66 -1.26 -5.73
C SER A 215 24.23 -1.91 -7.04
N GLY A 216 24.92 -3.00 -7.41
CA GLY A 216 24.81 -3.59 -8.74
C GLY A 216 25.13 -2.56 -9.84
N ASN A 217 24.18 -2.34 -10.75
CA ASN A 217 24.31 -1.37 -11.84
C ASN A 217 23.66 0.00 -11.53
N ASN A 218 23.13 0.20 -10.32
CA ASN A 218 22.45 1.43 -9.95
C ASN A 218 23.34 2.29 -9.06
N PHE A 219 23.42 3.58 -9.38
CA PHE A 219 23.95 4.60 -8.49
C PHE A 219 22.81 5.27 -7.72
N TYR A 220 23.07 5.62 -6.46
CA TYR A 220 22.16 6.37 -5.60
C TYR A 220 22.85 7.64 -5.09
N PRO A 221 22.13 8.78 -5.01
CA PRO A 221 20.71 8.93 -5.36
C PRO A 221 20.47 8.96 -6.88
N SER A 222 19.31 8.45 -7.30
CA SER A 222 18.89 8.40 -8.69
C SER A 222 17.39 8.64 -8.84
N TYR A 223 16.94 8.89 -10.07
CA TYR A 223 15.55 8.88 -10.45
C TYR A 223 15.31 7.99 -11.67
N LEU A 224 14.12 7.39 -11.73
CA LEU A 224 13.71 6.49 -12.80
C LEU A 224 12.93 7.24 -13.87
N GLU A 225 13.56 7.44 -15.02
CA GLU A 225 12.96 8.07 -16.19
C GLU A 225 12.23 7.03 -17.04
N ALA A 226 10.95 7.28 -17.34
CA ALA A 226 10.16 6.49 -18.28
C ALA A 226 10.13 7.20 -19.64
N ILE A 227 10.67 6.56 -20.67
CA ILE A 227 10.74 7.08 -22.04
C ILE A 227 9.80 6.26 -22.94
N TYR A 228 8.88 6.95 -23.61
CA TYR A 228 8.02 6.36 -24.64
C TYR A 228 8.60 6.67 -26.02
N GLU A 229 9.38 5.75 -26.58
CA GLU A 229 9.99 5.93 -27.89
C GLU A 229 8.94 5.84 -29.01
N ASN A 230 8.97 6.78 -29.96
CA ASN A 230 8.29 6.69 -31.26
C ASN A 230 6.80 6.26 -31.19
N GLY A 231 6.04 6.75 -30.20
CA GLY A 231 4.61 6.45 -30.07
C GLY A 231 4.29 5.05 -29.55
N LYS A 232 5.27 4.32 -29.01
CA LYS A 232 5.03 3.07 -28.27
C LYS A 232 4.18 3.33 -27.03
N THR A 233 3.35 2.35 -26.68
CA THR A 233 2.54 2.35 -25.44
C THR A 233 3.31 1.80 -24.23
N GLU A 234 4.47 1.18 -24.46
CA GLU A 234 5.37 0.67 -23.42
C GLU A 234 6.54 1.64 -23.22
N ALA A 235 6.83 1.94 -21.95
CA ALA A 235 7.95 2.78 -21.58
C ALA A 235 9.23 1.96 -21.41
N THR A 236 10.35 2.48 -21.89
CA THR A 236 11.69 2.08 -21.47
C THR A 236 12.02 2.83 -20.18
N TYR A 237 12.45 2.10 -19.14
CA TYR A 237 12.82 2.69 -17.87
C TYR A 237 14.34 2.80 -17.75
N THR A 238 14.84 4.01 -17.52
CA THR A 238 16.26 4.31 -17.35
C THR A 238 16.50 4.93 -15.99
N SER A 239 17.38 4.33 -15.20
CA SER A 239 17.83 4.92 -13.94
C SER A 239 18.91 5.97 -14.22
N LYS A 240 18.70 7.21 -13.79
CA LYS A 240 19.64 8.33 -13.96
C LYS A 240 20.11 8.83 -12.60
N SER A 241 21.41 8.99 -12.41
CA SER A 241 21.94 9.59 -11.18
C SER A 241 21.82 11.11 -11.22
N TYR A 242 21.53 11.74 -10.09
CA TYR A 242 21.48 13.21 -10.03
C TYR A 242 22.83 13.84 -10.38
N ILE A 243 23.93 13.25 -9.89
CA ILE A 243 25.29 13.75 -10.13
C ILE A 243 25.66 13.71 -11.62
N SER A 244 25.37 12.60 -12.33
CA SER A 244 25.68 12.51 -13.77
C SER A 244 24.91 13.51 -14.62
N GLU A 245 23.70 13.87 -14.18
CA GLU A 245 22.84 14.85 -14.85
C GLU A 245 23.15 16.30 -14.40
N GLY A 246 24.08 16.51 -13.46
CA GLY A 246 24.41 17.83 -12.93
C GLY A 246 23.27 18.46 -12.12
N LEU A 247 22.42 17.64 -11.49
CA LEU A 247 21.24 18.05 -10.74
C LEU A 247 21.49 17.96 -9.23
N THR A 248 20.88 18.86 -8.46
CA THR A 248 20.83 18.76 -7.00
C THR A 248 19.98 17.55 -6.60
N PRO A 249 20.49 16.64 -5.74
CA PRO A 249 19.71 15.50 -5.28
C PRO A 249 18.47 15.89 -4.48
N THR A 250 17.34 15.30 -4.84
CA THR A 250 16.04 15.46 -4.18
C THR A 250 15.39 14.10 -3.99
N TYR A 251 14.38 14.01 -3.12
CA TYR A 251 13.69 12.74 -2.84
C TYR A 251 13.10 12.10 -4.09
N ALA A 252 12.61 12.90 -5.04
CA ALA A 252 12.15 12.49 -6.35
C ALA A 252 12.29 13.61 -7.38
N TYR A 253 12.37 13.26 -8.66
CA TYR A 253 12.56 14.26 -9.70
C TYR A 253 11.25 14.58 -10.42
N SER A 254 11.02 15.87 -10.66
CA SER A 254 9.84 16.34 -11.38
C SER A 254 10.15 17.63 -12.11
N TYR A 255 10.07 17.61 -13.44
CA TYR A 255 10.36 18.77 -14.29
C TYR A 255 9.54 18.71 -15.58
N ASN A 256 9.17 19.88 -16.14
CA ASN A 256 8.37 19.97 -17.38
C ASN A 256 7.12 19.05 -17.39
N ASN A 257 6.37 19.02 -16.28
CA ASN A 257 5.21 18.16 -16.06
C ASN A 257 5.49 16.64 -16.08
N GLN A 258 6.74 16.22 -16.22
CA GLN A 258 7.15 14.82 -16.10
C GLN A 258 7.48 14.52 -14.63
N ARG A 259 7.06 13.34 -14.16
CA ARG A 259 7.17 12.91 -12.77
C ARG A 259 7.92 11.59 -12.72
N TYR A 260 9.02 11.56 -11.98
CA TYR A 260 9.93 10.42 -11.93
C TYR A 260 10.11 9.95 -10.49
N TYR A 261 10.17 8.64 -10.31
CA TYR A 261 10.41 8.07 -8.98
C TYR A 261 11.87 8.27 -8.60
N GLY A 262 12.14 8.90 -7.46
CA GLY A 262 13.47 8.97 -6.88
C GLY A 262 13.78 7.75 -6.02
N SER A 263 15.06 7.48 -5.85
CA SER A 263 15.60 6.44 -4.99
C SER A 263 16.83 6.96 -4.27
N ALA A 264 16.82 6.89 -2.95
CA ALA A 264 17.90 7.34 -2.08
C ALA A 264 18.26 6.24 -1.07
N TRP A 265 19.55 6.09 -0.77
CA TRP A 265 20.07 5.02 0.07
C TRP A 265 20.33 5.53 1.50
N PHE A 266 19.73 4.84 2.47
CA PHE A 266 19.94 5.01 3.89
C PHE A 266 20.43 3.70 4.55
N SER A 267 21.39 3.79 5.48
CA SER A 267 22.11 2.60 5.97
C SER A 267 22.51 2.66 7.45
N TYR A 268 22.59 1.49 8.09
CA TYR A 268 23.29 1.26 9.37
C TYR A 268 24.73 0.74 9.22
N GLY A 269 25.21 0.43 8.01
CA GLY A 269 26.60 -0.03 7.81
C GLY A 269 26.82 -1.10 6.74
N GLY A 270 25.78 -1.55 6.02
CA GLY A 270 25.95 -2.55 4.97
C GLY A 270 26.59 -2.00 3.68
N THR A 271 26.95 -2.90 2.77
CA THR A 271 27.70 -2.59 1.53
C THR A 271 26.89 -2.71 0.25
N THR A 272 25.84 -3.54 0.24
CA THR A 272 24.96 -3.78 -0.90
C THR A 272 23.49 -3.64 -0.51
N THR A 273 22.60 -3.42 -1.46
CA THR A 273 21.14 -3.28 -1.20
C THR A 273 20.47 -4.54 -0.64
N GLU A 274 21.13 -5.68 -0.78
CA GLU A 274 20.74 -7.00 -0.31
C GLU A 274 21.10 -7.22 1.16
N ASP A 275 22.12 -6.51 1.67
CA ASP A 275 22.54 -6.60 3.06
C ASP A 275 21.45 -6.03 3.97
N LYS A 276 21.18 -6.69 5.10
CA LYS A 276 20.36 -6.11 6.16
C LYS A 276 20.96 -4.77 6.61
N GLY A 277 20.09 -3.84 6.97
CA GLY A 277 20.53 -2.49 7.38
C GLY A 277 20.79 -1.55 6.21
N ASN A 278 20.53 -1.96 4.96
CA ASN A 278 20.48 -1.07 3.80
C ASN A 278 19.05 -0.93 3.28
N TYR A 279 18.62 0.31 3.08
CA TYR A 279 17.26 0.61 2.70
C TYR A 279 17.22 1.67 1.61
N ILE A 280 16.38 1.44 0.61
CA ILE A 280 16.10 2.42 -0.43
C ILE A 280 14.78 3.11 -0.10
N VAL A 281 14.84 4.41 0.20
CA VAL A 281 13.65 5.25 0.24
C VAL A 281 13.26 5.55 -1.21
N ARG A 282 12.05 5.12 -1.60
CA ARG A 282 11.48 5.42 -2.91
C ARG A 282 10.39 6.46 -2.77
N VAL A 283 10.51 7.53 -3.54
CA VAL A 283 9.54 8.63 -3.53
C VAL A 283 9.01 8.88 -4.93
N SER A 284 7.70 9.04 -5.04
CA SER A 284 7.02 9.41 -6.28
C SER A 284 7.30 10.86 -6.65
N GLY A 285 7.53 11.12 -7.94
CA GLY A 285 7.59 12.48 -8.47
C GLY A 285 6.26 13.24 -8.37
N TYR A 286 5.15 12.54 -8.11
CA TYR A 286 3.84 13.15 -7.83
C TYR A 286 3.69 13.62 -6.38
N SER A 287 4.62 13.24 -5.50
CA SER A 287 4.54 13.64 -4.10
C SER A 287 4.72 15.15 -3.93
N ASN A 288 4.04 15.74 -2.95
CA ASN A 288 4.17 17.17 -2.65
C ASN A 288 5.56 17.55 -2.09
N PHE A 289 6.37 16.54 -1.76
CA PHE A 289 7.73 16.68 -1.26
C PHE A 289 8.78 16.10 -2.21
N ALA A 290 8.41 15.82 -3.47
CA ALA A 290 9.31 15.23 -4.47
C ALA A 290 10.63 16.03 -4.57
N LEU A 291 10.52 17.34 -4.80
CA LEU A 291 11.67 18.22 -5.00
C LEU A 291 12.32 18.71 -3.70
N GLN A 292 11.97 18.13 -2.54
CA GLN A 292 12.68 18.43 -1.31
C GLN A 292 14.11 17.88 -1.39
N PRO A 293 15.13 18.67 -1.00
CA PRO A 293 16.52 18.21 -1.01
C PRO A 293 16.72 16.95 -0.17
N LEU A 294 17.60 16.07 -0.62
CA LEU A 294 18.10 14.99 0.24
C LEU A 294 19.03 15.56 1.32
N PRO A 295 19.23 14.85 2.45
CA PRO A 295 20.23 15.21 3.45
C PRO A 295 21.64 15.25 2.85
N GLU A 296 22.57 15.92 3.54
CA GLU A 296 23.98 15.86 3.16
C GLU A 296 24.54 14.44 3.33
N ALA A 297 25.41 14.00 2.42
CA ALA A 297 26.02 12.68 2.49
C ALA A 297 26.73 12.47 3.85
N GLY A 298 26.40 11.37 4.54
CA GLY A 298 26.89 11.08 5.89
C GLY A 298 26.03 11.64 7.03
N ALA A 299 25.00 12.45 6.74
CA ALA A 299 24.03 12.86 7.74
C ALA A 299 23.27 11.65 8.28
N THR A 300 23.00 11.68 9.58
CA THR A 300 22.27 10.64 10.30
C THR A 300 20.96 11.21 10.81
N GLY A 301 19.88 10.47 10.64
CA GLY A 301 18.55 10.87 11.03
C GLY A 301 17.61 9.68 11.08
N ASP A 302 16.33 9.97 11.24
CA ASP A 302 15.32 8.96 11.48
C ASP A 302 14.26 8.96 10.38
N ILE A 303 13.73 7.78 10.06
CA ILE A 303 12.70 7.61 9.05
C ILE A 303 11.59 6.71 9.59
N THR A 304 10.35 7.18 9.53
CA THR A 304 9.16 6.34 9.75
C THR A 304 8.60 5.92 8.39
N ALA A 305 8.48 4.64 8.12
CA ALA A 305 8.03 4.18 6.81
C ALA A 305 7.33 2.83 6.88
N ILE A 306 6.51 2.55 5.86
CA ILE A 306 6.07 1.19 5.60
C ILE A 306 7.29 0.39 5.11
N TYR A 307 7.65 -0.64 5.87
CA TYR A 307 8.76 -1.53 5.52
C TYR A 307 8.33 -2.50 4.43
N THR A 308 9.02 -2.46 3.30
CA THR A 308 8.70 -3.26 2.12
C THR A 308 9.96 -3.88 1.53
N LYS A 309 9.80 -4.76 0.55
CA LYS A 309 10.89 -5.27 -0.24
C LYS A 309 10.47 -5.48 -1.69
N TYR A 310 11.46 -5.53 -2.55
CA TYR A 310 11.27 -5.76 -3.97
C TYR A 310 12.40 -6.65 -4.48
N SER A 311 12.14 -7.40 -5.53
CA SER A 311 13.11 -8.26 -6.21
C SER A 311 12.89 -8.24 -7.72
N SER A 312 13.84 -8.79 -8.47
CA SER A 312 13.60 -9.21 -9.85
C SER A 312 12.50 -10.28 -9.92
N SER A 313 11.98 -10.57 -11.12
CA SER A 313 10.92 -11.57 -11.32
C SER A 313 11.39 -12.98 -10.99
N SER A 314 12.70 -13.22 -11.10
CA SER A 314 13.34 -14.48 -10.70
C SER A 314 13.57 -14.59 -9.18
N GLY A 315 13.34 -13.52 -8.42
CA GLY A 315 13.55 -13.47 -6.97
C GLY A 315 14.95 -13.05 -6.52
N GLY A 316 15.85 -12.74 -7.45
CA GLY A 316 17.17 -12.20 -7.15
C GLY A 316 17.15 -10.69 -6.86
N PHE A 317 18.30 -10.15 -6.43
CA PHE A 317 18.52 -8.71 -6.21
C PHE A 317 17.46 -8.09 -5.28
N ILE A 318 17.30 -8.69 -4.10
CA ILE A 318 16.34 -8.20 -3.12
C ILE A 318 16.81 -6.83 -2.63
N THR A 319 15.91 -5.88 -2.68
CA THR A 319 16.13 -4.54 -2.12
C THR A 319 15.05 -4.28 -1.09
N TYR A 320 15.46 -3.98 0.14
CA TYR A 320 14.55 -3.48 1.16
C TYR A 320 14.24 -2.01 0.92
N GLN A 321 12.96 -1.66 1.00
CA GLN A 321 12.44 -0.37 0.58
C GLN A 321 11.60 0.27 1.66
N LEU A 322 11.73 1.58 1.79
CA LEU A 322 10.97 2.39 2.72
C LEU A 322 9.97 3.22 1.93
N LEU A 323 8.69 2.95 2.13
CA LEU A 323 7.60 3.75 1.60
C LEU A 323 7.13 4.72 2.69
N VAL A 324 7.53 5.98 2.57
CA VAL A 324 7.13 7.06 3.49
C VAL A 324 5.75 7.62 3.11
N ASN A 325 4.94 7.99 4.10
CA ASN A 325 3.65 8.62 3.82
C ASN A 325 3.82 10.08 3.41
N SER A 326 4.73 10.80 4.08
CA SER A 326 4.95 12.23 3.90
C SER A 326 6.38 12.65 4.26
N LEU A 327 6.73 13.92 4.01
CA LEU A 327 8.01 14.48 4.43
C LEU A 327 8.19 14.49 5.96
N ASN A 328 7.10 14.64 6.73
CA ASN A 328 7.16 14.67 8.20
C ASN A 328 7.61 13.34 8.80
N ASP A 329 7.62 12.27 8.01
CA ASP A 329 8.13 10.98 8.44
C ASP A 329 9.66 10.89 8.35
N ILE A 330 10.34 11.93 7.84
CA ILE A 330 11.79 11.95 7.62
C ILE A 330 12.41 13.11 8.39
N ASN A 331 13.26 12.78 9.36
CA ASN A 331 13.89 13.75 10.26
C ASN A 331 15.41 13.63 10.19
N PHE A 332 16.06 14.51 9.42
CA PHE A 332 17.52 14.66 9.29
C PHE A 332 17.92 16.10 9.58
#